data_AF-A0A2V7Y906-F1
#
_entry.id   AF-A0A2V7Y906-F1
#
_cell.length_a   1.000
_cell.length_b   1.000
_cell.length_c   1.000
_cell.angle_alpha   90.00
_cell.angle_beta   90.00
_cell.angle_gamma   90.00
#
_symmetry.space_group_name_H-M   'P 1'
#
loop_
_entity.id
_entity.type
_entity.pdbx_description
1 polymer ?
#
loop_
_entity_poly.entity_id
_entity_poly.type
_entity_poly.pdbx_seq_one_letter_code
_entity_poly.pdbx_strand_id
1 'polypeptide(L)' 'MAVAVLACPTLATAQTWVPVGPPGGDVRSLAADPRDPHRIYLGTSEGLLYRSEDAGAHWRRLSPGFPLRGHSLDQI' A
#
# COMPACT_ATOMS: atom_id res chain seq x y z
N MET A 1 -7.49 25.53 49.45
CA MET A 1 -6.36 25.48 48.51
C MET A 1 -6.34 24.08 47.89
N ALA A 2 -6.97 23.90 46.73
CA ALA A 2 -6.99 22.61 46.04
C ALA A 2 -5.91 22.64 44.95
N VAL A 3 -4.92 21.74 45.05
CA VAL A 3 -3.98 21.50 43.95
C VAL A 3 -4.65 20.53 42.99
N ALA A 4 -5.15 21.05 41.87
CA ALA A 4 -5.62 20.23 40.76
C ALA A 4 -4.40 19.71 39.99
N VAL A 5 -4.06 18.44 40.19
CA VAL A 5 -3.15 17.74 39.28
C VAL A 5 -3.96 17.45 38.01
N LEU A 6 -3.66 18.19 36.95
CA LEU A 6 -4.16 17.87 35.61
C LEU A 6 -3.41 16.62 35.13
N ALA A 7 -4.01 15.44 35.34
CA ALA A 7 -3.61 14.26 34.60
C ALA A 7 -4.06 14.46 33.14
N CYS A 8 -3.12 14.39 32.21
CA CYS A 8 -3.43 14.34 30.78
C CYS A 8 -3.43 12.85 30.38
N PRO A 9 -4.57 12.16 30.36
CA PRO A 9 -4.64 10.88 29.67
C PRO A 9 -4.72 11.21 28.19
N THR A 10 -3.59 11.38 27.50
CA THR A 10 -3.59 11.03 26.08
C THR A 10 -3.73 9.52 26.04
N LEU A 11 -4.97 9.05 26.10
CA LEU A 11 -5.32 7.73 25.59
C LEU A 11 -4.92 7.78 24.12
N ALA A 12 -3.71 7.29 23.82
CA ALA A 12 -3.38 6.88 22.48
C ALA A 12 -4.40 5.77 22.17
N THR A 13 -5.46 6.12 21.45
CA THR A 13 -6.42 5.15 20.98
C THR A 13 -5.61 4.11 20.22
N ALA A 14 -5.72 2.84 20.61
CA ALA A 14 -5.01 1.78 19.93
C ALA A 14 -5.41 1.83 18.46
N GLN A 15 -4.45 2.09 17.57
CA GLN A 15 -4.74 2.15 16.14
C GLN A 15 -5.08 0.74 15.67
N THR A 16 -6.31 0.55 15.22
CA THR A 16 -6.75 -0.72 14.62
C THR A 16 -6.16 -0.83 13.23
N TRP A 17 -5.29 -1.82 13.03
CA TRP A 17 -4.79 -2.17 11.72
C TRP A 17 -5.87 -2.91 10.93
N VAL A 18 -6.19 -2.41 9.73
CA VAL A 18 -7.11 -3.04 8.79
C VAL A 18 -6.36 -3.41 7.51
N PRO A 19 -6.69 -4.55 6.87
CA PRO A 19 -6.12 -4.88 5.58
C PRO A 19 -6.65 -3.91 4.53
N VAL A 20 -5.73 -3.23 3.84
CA VAL A 20 -6.05 -2.26 2.77
C VAL A 20 -5.67 -2.77 1.38
N GLY A 21 -4.99 -3.91 1.28
CA GLY A 21 -4.41 -4.42 0.03
C GLY A 21 -5.41 -5.16 -0.88
N PRO A 22 -5.09 -5.31 -2.18
CA PRO A 22 -6.00 -5.87 -3.16
C PRO A 22 -6.37 -7.34 -2.86
N PRO A 23 -7.56 -7.80 -3.29
CA PRO A 23 -7.98 -9.20 -3.13
C PRO A 23 -6.97 -10.16 -3.77
N GLY A 24 -6.61 -11.24 -3.06
CA GLY A 24 -5.72 -12.30 -3.57
C GLY A 24 -4.31 -12.34 -2.98
N GLY A 25 -3.91 -11.31 -2.23
CA GLY A 25 -2.90 -11.40 -1.16
C GLY A 25 -1.56 -12.07 -1.47
N ASP A 26 -0.76 -11.50 -2.38
CA ASP A 26 0.69 -11.71 -2.37
C ASP A 26 1.42 -10.42 -2.74
N VAL A 27 1.71 -9.58 -1.74
CA VAL A 27 2.46 -8.34 -1.91
C VAL A 27 3.94 -8.58 -1.65
N ARG A 28 4.78 -8.30 -2.65
CA ARG A 28 6.25 -8.46 -2.56
C ARG A 28 7.00 -7.15 -2.52
N SER A 29 6.39 -6.09 -3.02
CA SER A 29 6.99 -4.76 -3.05
C SER A 29 5.91 -3.68 -2.96
N LEU A 30 6.27 -2.57 -2.33
CA LEU A 30 5.43 -1.38 -2.18
C LEU A 30 6.30 -0.14 -2.37
N ALA A 31 5.81 0.85 -3.12
CA ALA A 31 6.47 2.14 -3.29
C ALA A 31 5.44 3.27 -3.33
N ALA A 32 5.74 4.39 -2.67
CA ALA A 32 4.96 5.62 -2.76
C ALA A 32 5.58 6.56 -3.80
N ASP A 33 4.75 7.32 -4.51
CA ASP A 33 5.22 8.39 -5.39
C ASP A 33 5.75 9.56 -4.54
N PRO A 34 7.03 9.96 -4.65
CA PRO A 34 7.58 11.05 -3.85
C PRO A 34 6.97 12.43 -4.20
N ARG A 35 6.25 12.54 -5.32
CA ARG A 35 5.60 13.77 -5.78
C ARG A 35 4.11 13.81 -5.44
N ASP A 36 3.52 12.65 -5.12
CA ASP A 36 2.10 12.53 -4.81
C ASP A 36 1.88 11.45 -3.72
N PRO A 37 1.73 11.85 -2.44
CA PRO A 37 1.60 10.90 -1.33
C PRO A 37 0.32 10.04 -1.39
N HIS A 38 -0.66 10.41 -2.23
CA HIS A 38 -1.85 9.57 -2.44
C HIS A 38 -1.60 8.43 -3.41
N ARG A 39 -0.55 8.54 -4.25
CA ARG A 39 -0.24 7.51 -5.23
C ARG A 39 0.74 6.50 -4.67
N ILE A 40 0.30 5.24 -4.63
CA ILE A 40 1.14 4.11 -4.21
C ILE A 40 1.04 2.95 -5.21
N TYR A 41 2.14 2.20 -5.30
CA TYR A 41 2.33 1.08 -6.22
C TYR A 41 2.64 -0.19 -5.46
N LEU A 42 2.12 -1.31 -5.95
CA LEU A 42 2.26 -2.62 -5.35
C LEU A 42 2.59 -3.67 -6.40
N GLY A 43 3.63 -4.46 -6.15
CA GLY A 43 4.02 -5.59 -7.01
C GLY A 43 3.77 -6.94 -6.34
N THR A 44 3.26 -7.91 -7.09
CA THR A 44 3.01 -9.29 -6.64
C THR A 44 4.05 -10.29 -7.14
N SER A 45 4.07 -11.50 -6.59
CA SER A 45 4.95 -12.58 -7.04
C SER A 45 4.65 -13.06 -8.47
N GLU A 46 3.41 -12.93 -8.92
CA GLU A 46 2.96 -13.25 -10.27
C GLU A 46 3.31 -12.17 -11.30
N GLY A 47 4.01 -11.11 -10.89
CA GLY A 47 4.37 -9.99 -11.75
C GLY A 47 3.21 -9.03 -12.03
N LEU A 48 2.14 -9.07 -11.21
CA LEU A 48 1.05 -8.11 -11.31
C LEU A 48 1.44 -6.80 -10.64
N LEU A 49 1.12 -5.69 -11.31
CA LEU A 49 1.31 -4.35 -10.78
C LEU A 49 -0.04 -3.72 -10.48
N TYR A 50 -0.18 -3.16 -9.28
CA TYR A 50 -1.36 -2.42 -8.85
C TYR A 50 -0.97 -0.98 -8.52
N ARG A 51 -1.94 -0.07 -8.67
CA ARG A 51 -1.83 1.33 -8.29
C ARG A 51 -3.04 1.75 -7.49
N SER A 52 -2.81 2.49 -6.42
CA SER A 52 -3.83 3.27 -5.72
C SER A 52 -3.55 4.76 -5.94
N GLU A 53 -4.62 5.56 -5.96
CA GLU A 53 -4.57 7.04 -6.04
C GLU A 53 -5.13 7.68 -4.76
N ASP A 54 -5.34 6.88 -3.71
CA ASP A 54 -6.02 7.27 -2.47
C ASP A 54 -5.36 6.63 -1.24
N ALA A 55 -4.02 6.55 -1.27
CA ALA A 55 -3.17 6.05 -0.18
C ALA A 55 -3.50 4.60 0.25
N GLY A 56 -4.01 3.79 -0.68
CA GLY A 56 -4.28 2.37 -0.49
C GLY A 56 -5.72 2.02 -0.16
N ALA A 57 -6.64 2.97 -0.15
CA ALA A 57 -8.06 2.68 0.08
C ALA A 57 -8.66 1.85 -1.08
N HIS A 58 -8.26 2.14 -2.33
CA HIS A 58 -8.69 1.41 -3.51
C HIS A 58 -7.52 1.11 -4.44
N TRP A 59 -7.52 -0.09 -5.02
CA TRP A 59 -6.46 -0.56 -5.91
C TRP A 59 -6.99 -0.87 -7.30
N ARG A 60 -6.29 -0.38 -8.31
CA ARG A 60 -6.50 -0.73 -9.71
C ARG A 60 -5.33 -1.54 -10.22
N ARG A 61 -5.61 -2.70 -10.82
CA ARG A 61 -4.62 -3.49 -11.56
C ARG A 61 -4.17 -2.68 -12.78
N LEU A 62 -2.87 -2.48 -12.92
CA LEU A 62 -2.29 -1.89 -14.11
C LEU A 62 -2.15 -2.99 -15.18
N SER A 63 -2.57 -2.68 -16.40
CA SER A 63 -2.46 -3.60 -17.54
C SER A 63 -1.00 -4.02 -17.71
N PRO A 64 -0.70 -5.31 -17.95
CA PRO A 64 0.67 -5.73 -18.20
C PRO A 64 1.15 -5.08 -19.51
N GLY A 65 2.00 -4.06 -19.39
CA GLY A 65 2.84 -3.57 -20.48
C GLY A 65 4.14 -4.38 -20.63
N PHE A 66 4.33 -5.39 -19.77
CA PHE A 66 5.51 -6.23 -19.70
C PHE A 66 5.10 -7.68 -19.96
N PRO A 67 5.81 -8.42 -20.82
CA PRO A 67 5.49 -9.82 -21.05
C PRO A 67 5.60 -10.59 -19.73
N LEU A 68 4.56 -11.38 -19.43
CA LEU A 68 4.58 -12.30 -18.30
C LEU A 68 5.84 -13.18 -18.40
N ARG A 69 6.39 -13.53 -17.24
CA ARG A 69 7.56 -14.41 -17.13
C ARG A 69 7.31 -15.68 -17.95
N GLY A 70 8.01 -15.83 -19.08
CA GLY A 70 7.76 -16.88 -20.06
C GLY A 70 8.12 -16.50 -21.50
N HIS A 71 8.15 -15.21 -21.84
CA HIS A 71 8.78 -14.75 -23.07
C HIS A 71 10.26 -14.46 -22.78
N SER A 72 11.15 -15.36 -23.20
CA SER A 72 12.57 -15.09 -23.16
C SER A 72 12.87 -13.83 -23.96
N LEU A 73 13.75 -12.96 -23.45
CA LEU A 73 14.27 -11.80 -24.18
C LEU A 73 15.03 -12.20 -25.45
N ASP A 74 15.30 -13.49 -25.63
CA ASP A 74 15.94 -14.07 -26.81
C ASP A 74 15.03 -14.13 -28.05
N GLN A 75 13.77 -13.70 -27.95
CA GLN A 75 12.79 -13.73 -29.04
C GLN A 75 12.37 -12.35 -29.57
N ILE A 76 13.14 -11.29 -29.30
CA ILE A 76 12.94 -9.95 -29.87
C ILE A 76 14.21 -9.50 -30.59
#